data_AF-A0A2M7J501-F1
#
_entry.id   AF-A0A2M7J501-F1
#
_cell.length_a   1.000
_cell.length_b   1.000
_cell.length_c   1.000
_cell.angle_alpha   90.00
_cell.angle_beta   90.00
_cell.angle_gamma   90.00
#
_symmetry.space_group_name_H-M   'P 1'
#
loop_
_entity.id
_entity.type
_entity.pdbx_description
1 polymer ?
#
loop_
_entity_poly.entity_id
_entity_poly.type
_entity_poly.pdbx_seq_one_letter_code
_entity_poly.pdbx_strand_id
1 'polypeptide(L)' 'LHDVVIILGFFAFFQWEFSLSVLAAVLAVLGYSVNESVVVFDRIRENFRKMRRAEVHEIIDNAITRTMSRTIITHGS' A
#
# COMPACT_ATOMS: atom_id res chain seq x y z
N LEU A 1 -0.23 -5.93 2.58
CA LEU A 1 0.76 -6.93 3.08
C LEU A 1 1.87 -6.29 3.91
N HIS A 2 2.37 -5.12 3.50
CA HIS A 2 3.29 -4.28 4.30
C HIS A 2 2.83 -4.10 5.77
N ASP A 3 1.56 -3.76 5.98
CA ASP A 3 1.03 -3.47 7.34
C ASP A 3 1.08 -4.68 8.27
N VAL A 4 0.89 -5.88 7.72
CA VAL A 4 0.92 -7.14 8.48
C VAL A 4 2.36 -7.50 8.86
N VAL A 5 3.30 -7.28 7.94
CA VAL A 5 4.73 -7.51 8.19
C VAL A 5 5.26 -6.55 9.25
N ILE A 6 4.82 -5.29 9.24
CA ILE A 6 5.17 -4.31 10.28
C ILE A 6 4.62 -4.72 11.65
N ILE A 7 3.34 -5.09 11.73
CA ILE A 7 2.71 -5.49 13.00
C ILE A 7 3.40 -6.72 13.59
N LEU A 8 3.62 -7.76 12.77
CA LEU A 8 4.31 -8.97 13.22
C LEU A 8 5.78 -8.72 13.57
N GLY A 9 6.48 -7.88 12.80
CA GLY A 9 7.86 -7.48 13.07
C GLY A 9 8.01 -6.71 14.38
N PHE A 10 7.06 -5.83 14.69
CA PHE A 10 7.02 -5.09 15.95
C PHE A 10 6.79 -6.03 17.13
N PHE A 11 5.81 -6.93 17.03
CA PHE A 11 5.55 -7.94 18.07
C PHE A 11 6.76 -8.87 18.30
N ALA A 12 7.44 -9.29 17.22
CA ALA A 12 8.63 -10.12 17.31
C ALA A 12 9.81 -9.40 17.98
N PHE A 13 9.99 -8.09 17.70
CA PHE A 13 11.05 -7.28 18.30
C PHE A 13 10.82 -7.02 19.80
N PHE A 14 9.58 -6.73 20.20
CA PHE A 14 9.23 -6.46 21.60
C PHE A 14 8.95 -7.73 22.42
N GLN A 15 8.99 -8.91 21.81
CA GLN A 15 8.71 -10.21 22.45
C GLN A 15 7.35 -10.21 23.19
N TRP A 16 6.37 -9.46 22.69
CA TRP A 16 5.05 -9.39 23.30
C TRP A 16 4.24 -10.65 23.06
N GLU A 17 3.42 -11.02 24.06
CA GLU A 17 2.56 -12.21 23.95
C GLU A 17 1.58 -12.06 22.79
N PHE A 18 1.65 -13.03 21.89
CA PHE A 18 0.74 -13.12 20.77
C PHE A 18 -0.58 -13.76 21.22
N SER A 19 -1.55 -12.93 21.59
CA SER A 19 -2.86 -13.38 22.04
C SER A 19 -3.83 -13.64 20.88
N LEU A 20 -4.88 -14.42 21.14
CA LEU A 20 -5.98 -14.65 20.18
C LEU A 20 -6.63 -13.35 19.69
N SER A 21 -6.70 -12.33 20.55
CA SER A 21 -7.22 -11.00 20.19
C SER A 21 -6.33 -10.30 19.16
N VAL A 22 -5.01 -10.41 19.29
CA VAL A 22 -4.04 -9.86 18.32
C VAL A 22 -4.16 -10.60 16.99
N LEU A 23 -4.26 -11.93 17.02
CA LEU A 23 -4.49 -12.73 15.81
C LEU A 23 -5.78 -12.31 15.08
N ALA A 24 -6.88 -12.14 15.82
CA ALA A 24 -8.15 -11.71 15.25
C ALA A 24 -8.06 -10.32 14.61
N ALA A 25 -7.36 -9.38 15.26
CA ALA A 25 -7.12 -8.04 14.71
C ALA A 25 -6.28 -8.10 13.42
N VAL A 26 -5.22 -8.91 13.39
CA VAL A 26 -4.37 -9.09 12.20
C VAL A 26 -5.15 -9.70 11.03
N LEU A 27 -6.00 -10.69 11.30
CA LEU A 27 -6.86 -11.31 10.27
C LEU A 27 -7.88 -10.32 9.71
N ALA A 28 -8.45 -9.44 10.54
CA ALA A 28 -9.37 -8.40 10.08
C ALA A 28 -8.68 -7.40 9.14
N VAL A 29 -7.48 -6.93 9.50
CA VAL A 29 -6.68 -6.02 8.66
C VAL A 29 -6.23 -6.71 7.37
N LEU A 30 -5.83 -7.99 7.44
CA LEU A 30 -5.51 -8.82 6.27
C LEU A 30 -6.71 -8.92 5.33
N GLY A 31 -7.89 -9.21 5.84
CA GLY A 31 -9.11 -9.33 5.06
C GLY A 31 -9.42 -8.04 4.28
N TYR A 32 -9.26 -6.88 4.92
CA TYR A 32 -9.42 -5.59 4.25
C TYR A 32 -8.35 -5.35 3.18
N SER A 33 -7.07 -5.54 3.52
CA SER A 33 -5.93 -5.31 2.60
C SER A 33 -5.97 -6.24 1.38
N VAL A 34 -6.35 -7.51 1.57
CA VAL A 34 -6.50 -8.47 0.48
C VAL A 34 -7.69 -8.10 -0.40
N ASN A 35 -8.83 -7.69 0.20
CA ASN A 35 -10.00 -7.26 -0.56
C ASN A 35 -9.69 -6.05 -1.45
N GLU A 36 -8.99 -5.05 -0.92
CA GLU A 36 -8.53 -3.91 -1.73
C GLU A 36 -7.60 -4.35 -2.86
N SER A 37 -6.65 -5.25 -2.56
CA SER A 37 -5.73 -5.77 -3.56
C SER A 37 -6.47 -6.48 -4.70
N VAL A 38 -7.47 -7.31 -4.39
CA VAL A 38 -8.27 -8.02 -5.39
C VAL A 38 -9.03 -7.04 -6.29
N VAL A 39 -9.67 -6.01 -5.73
CA VAL A 39 -10.38 -4.98 -6.52
C VAL A 39 -9.41 -4.22 -7.43
N VAL A 40 -8.21 -3.90 -6.93
CA VAL A 40 -7.15 -3.26 -7.73
C VAL A 40 -6.68 -4.19 -8.86
N PHE A 41 -6.45 -5.48 -8.60
CA PHE A 41 -6.09 -6.45 -9.63
C PHE A 41 -7.17 -6.60 -10.70
N ASP A 42 -8.45 -6.59 -10.30
CA ASP A 42 -9.57 -6.65 -11.24
C ASP A 42 -9.64 -5.39 -12.10
N ARG A 43 -9.44 -4.21 -11.50
CA ARG A 43 -9.38 -2.94 -12.22
C ARG A 43 -8.17 -2.84 -13.14
N ILE A 44 -7.01 -3.40 -12.76
CA ILE A 44 -5.84 -3.54 -13.63
C ILE A 44 -6.20 -4.42 -14.83
N ARG A 45 -6.83 -5.58 -14.60
CA ARG A 45 -7.25 -6.50 -15.66
C ARG A 45 -8.24 -5.84 -16.62
N GLU A 46 -9.16 -5.03 -16.10
CA GLU A 46 -10.13 -4.29 -16.90
C GLU A 46 -9.49 -3.17 -17.71
N ASN A 47 -8.57 -2.40 -17.13
CA ASN A 47 -7.81 -1.35 -17.80
C ASN A 47 -6.83 -1.90 -18.84
N PHE A 48 -6.21 -3.05 -18.58
CA PHE A 48 -5.35 -3.75 -19.55
C PHE A 48 -6.11 -4.12 -20.83
N ARG A 49 -7.43 -4.33 -20.71
CA ARG A 49 -8.32 -4.60 -21.83
C ARG A 49 -8.77 -3.32 -22.56
N LYS A 50 -8.65 -2.14 -21.94
CA LYS A 50 -9.13 -0.83 -22.44
C LYS A 50 -8.03 0.13 -22.94
N MET A 51 -6.79 0.03 -22.44
CA MET A 51 -5.73 1.02 -22.73
C MET A 51 -4.46 0.37 -23.29
N ARG A 52 -4.31 0.37 -24.62
CA ARG A 52 -3.16 -0.21 -25.34
C ARG A 52 -2.02 0.78 -25.67
N ARG A 53 -2.10 2.07 -25.30
CA ARG A 53 -1.17 3.12 -25.81
C ARG A 53 -0.94 4.33 -24.89
N ALA A 54 -0.27 4.17 -23.75
CA ALA A 54 0.36 5.32 -23.07
C ALA A 54 1.61 4.86 -22.32
N GLU A 55 2.74 5.55 -22.51
CA GLU A 55 3.98 5.27 -21.80
C GLU A 55 3.93 5.79 -20.37
N VAL A 56 4.06 4.83 -19.44
CA VAL A 56 3.89 5.03 -18.00
C VAL A 56 5.05 5.83 -17.39
N HIS A 57 6.23 5.80 -18.01
CA HIS A 57 7.43 6.45 -17.49
C HIS A 57 7.31 7.99 -17.44
N GLU A 58 6.80 8.61 -18.50
CA GLU A 58 6.71 10.07 -18.60
C GLU A 58 5.70 10.65 -17.61
N ILE A 59 4.61 9.91 -17.35
CA ILE A 59 3.58 10.29 -16.37
C ILE A 59 4.13 10.17 -14.93
N ILE A 60 4.94 9.15 -14.64
CA ILE A 60 5.53 8.94 -13.31
C ILE A 60 6.57 10.03 -12.99
N ASP A 61 7.47 10.34 -13.92
CA ASP A 61 8.51 11.36 -13.70
C ASP A 61 7.90 12.76 -13.44
N ASN A 62 6.83 13.12 -14.17
CA ASN A 62 6.15 14.39 -13.94
C ASN A 62 5.46 14.44 -12.56
N ALA A 63 4.83 13.33 -12.16
CA ALA A 63 4.11 13.25 -10.90
C ALA A 63 5.05 13.31 -9.68
N ILE A 64 6.19 12.61 -9.73
CA ILE A 64 7.21 12.64 -8.68
C ILE A 64 7.76 14.06 -8.52
N THR A 65 8.14 14.70 -9.64
CA THR A 65 8.68 16.07 -9.64
C THR A 65 7.71 17.08 -9.02
N ARG A 66 6.42 16.99 -9.36
CA ARG A 66 5.37 17.87 -8.80
C ARG A 66 5.09 17.61 -7.33
N THR A 67 5.11 16.34 -6.90
CA THR A 67 4.77 15.97 -5.53
C THR A 67 5.94 16.28 -4.58
N MET A 68 7.17 15.98 -4.99
CA MET A 68 8.37 16.28 -4.21
C MET A 68 8.53 17.79 -3.98
N SER A 69 8.22 18.62 -5.00
CA SER A 69 8.21 20.08 -4.85
C SER A 69 7.20 20.55 -3.80
N ARG A 70 6.00 19.96 -3.76
CA ARG A 70 4.98 20.27 -2.74
C ARG A 70 5.40 19.81 -1.34
N THR A 71 5.96 18.61 -1.21
CA THR A 71 6.36 18.05 0.08
C THR A 71 7.52 18.85 0.70
N ILE A 72 8.52 19.26 -0.08
CA ILE A 72 9.65 20.06 0.42
C ILE A 72 9.19 21.44 0.92
N ILE A 73 8.25 22.07 0.21
CA ILE A 73 7.74 23.40 0.59
C ILE A 73 6.86 23.35 1.84
N THR A 74 6.11 22.25 2.07
CA THR A 74 5.19 22.12 3.22
C THR A 74 5.83 21.51 4.47
N HIS A 75 6.87 20.69 4.35
CA HIS A 75 7.57 20.08 5.50
C HIS A 75 8.85 20.84 5.92
N GLY A 76 9.26 21.88 5.19
CA GLY A 76 10.44 22.71 5.48
C GLY A 76 10.17 23.97 6.31
N SER A 77 8.93 24.17 6.76
CA SER A 77 8.49 25.32 7.59
C SER A 77 7.89 24.86 8.90
#